data_AF-K2BU28-F1
#
_entry.id   AF-K2BU28-F1
#
_cell.length_a   1.000
_cell.length_b   1.000
_cell.length_c   1.000
_cell.angle_alpha   90.00
_cell.angle_beta   90.00
_cell.angle_gamma   90.00
#
_symmetry.space_group_name_H-M   'P 1'
#
loop_
_entity.id
_entity.type
_entity.pdbx_description
1 polymer ?
#
loop_
_entity_poly.entity_id
_entity_poly.type
_entity_poly.pdbx_seq_one_letter_code
_entity_poly.pdbx_strand_id
1 'polypeptide(L)'
;MSKSSILLGSLATIVIIELSLFLYLNTEELKRYKKESSLKNQFKTTENIGRMIVTAKTNDSRNIQVGEIINEYSKKIDGDLSIYYKDLTTDESIILEGDKKYYMASLYKIILTLFLLDEVEKGNITLDAQVGTSSAKLEFALEKIITESNNEYAEILADEYGWKAIERAMKEKLGIEFSFGEDLETSVKNIGTLF
;
A
#
# COMPACT_ATOMS: atom_id res chain seq x y z
N MET A 1 -9.00 6.00 -56.65
CA MET A 1 -8.46 5.96 -55.27
C MET A 1 -8.86 7.25 -54.56
N SER A 2 -9.64 7.13 -53.50
CA SER A 2 -10.27 8.25 -52.78
C SER A 2 -9.24 9.06 -51.98
N LYS A 3 -9.32 10.39 -52.03
CA LYS A 3 -8.49 11.29 -51.18
C LYS A 3 -8.66 11.03 -49.67
N SER A 4 -9.71 10.31 -49.25
CA SER A 4 -9.92 9.98 -47.83
C SER A 4 -8.94 8.93 -47.29
N SER A 5 -8.43 8.00 -48.12
CA SER A 5 -7.50 6.96 -47.64
C SER A 5 -6.09 7.50 -47.37
N ILE A 6 -5.72 8.63 -47.99
CA ILE A 6 -4.42 9.29 -47.77
C ILE A 6 -4.45 10.11 -46.47
N LEU A 7 -5.56 10.78 -46.16
CA LEU A 7 -5.74 11.55 -44.93
C LEU A 7 -5.81 10.68 -43.67
N LEU A 8 -6.47 9.51 -43.76
CA LEU A 8 -6.55 8.54 -42.67
C LEU A 8 -5.17 7.93 -42.34
N GLY A 9 -4.34 7.68 -43.35
CA GLY A 9 -2.96 7.21 -43.14
C GLY A 9 -2.08 8.24 -42.42
N SER A 10 -2.20 9.53 -42.77
CA SER A 10 -1.45 10.59 -42.09
C SER A 10 -1.88 10.81 -40.65
N LEU A 11 -3.18 10.71 -40.34
CA LEU A 11 -3.68 10.92 -38.97
C LEU A 11 -3.24 9.79 -38.03
N ALA A 12 -3.35 8.54 -38.49
CA ALA A 12 -2.92 7.38 -37.70
C ALA A 12 -1.41 7.43 -37.40
N THR A 13 -0.61 7.92 -38.35
CA THR A 13 0.85 8.05 -38.17
C THR A 13 1.19 9.13 -37.13
N ILE A 14 0.47 10.26 -37.11
CA ILE A 14 0.67 11.33 -36.11
C ILE A 14 0.35 10.82 -34.70
N VAL A 15 -0.77 10.09 -34.52
CA VAL A 15 -1.17 9.54 -33.22
C VAL A 15 -0.14 8.52 -32.69
N ILE A 16 0.41 7.67 -33.56
CA ILE A 16 1.45 6.71 -33.16
C ILE A 16 2.73 7.42 -32.71
N ILE A 17 3.12 8.51 -33.38
CA ILE A 17 4.30 9.29 -33.01
C ILE A 17 4.10 9.97 -31.66
N GLU A 18 2.94 10.60 -31.43
CA GLU A 18 2.64 11.24 -30.14
C GLU A 18 2.60 10.23 -28.99
N LEU A 19 2.00 9.06 -29.20
CA LEU A 19 1.95 8.00 -28.18
C LEU A 19 3.36 7.44 -27.89
N SER A 20 4.18 7.26 -28.92
CA SER A 20 5.57 6.80 -28.78
C SER A 20 6.42 7.83 -28.03
N LEU A 21 6.22 9.12 -28.31
CA LEU A 21 6.92 10.21 -27.63
C LEU A 21 6.48 10.32 -26.16
N PHE A 22 5.18 10.20 -25.89
CA PHE A 22 4.62 10.19 -24.54
C PHE A 22 5.16 9.01 -23.72
N LEU A 23 5.19 7.80 -24.29
CA LEU A 23 5.78 6.63 -23.63
C LEU A 23 7.28 6.83 -23.39
N TYR A 24 8.02 7.35 -24.37
CA TYR A 24 9.46 7.62 -24.23
C TYR A 24 9.77 8.64 -23.13
N LEU A 25 9.05 9.77 -23.09
CA LEU A 25 9.21 10.80 -22.07
C LEU A 25 8.91 10.26 -20.67
N ASN A 26 7.83 9.50 -20.51
CA ASN A 26 7.50 8.85 -19.24
C ASN A 26 8.60 7.85 -18.80
N THR A 27 9.21 7.10 -19.72
CA THR A 27 10.31 6.18 -19.36
C THR A 27 11.57 6.91 -18.91
N GLU A 28 11.90 8.06 -19.50
CA GLU A 28 13.06 8.85 -19.09
C GLU A 28 12.84 9.56 -17.75
N GLU A 29 11.62 10.06 -17.48
CA GLU A 29 11.26 10.57 -16.14
C GLU A 29 11.32 9.48 -15.08
N LEU A 30 10.79 8.27 -15.36
CA LEU A 30 10.91 7.11 -14.48
C LEU A 30 12.38 6.71 -14.23
N LYS A 31 13.23 6.77 -15.26
CA LYS A 31 14.67 6.50 -15.10
C LYS A 31 15.37 7.58 -14.26
N ARG A 32 15.03 8.86 -14.45
CA ARG A 32 15.57 9.97 -13.63
C ARG A 32 15.12 9.84 -12.19
N TYR A 33 13.85 9.58 -11.94
CA TYR A 33 13.31 9.35 -10.60
C TYR A 33 14.00 8.17 -9.90
N LYS A 34 14.17 7.04 -10.59
CA LYS A 34 14.90 5.87 -10.07
C LYS A 34 16.38 6.19 -9.79
N LYS A 35 17.03 6.98 -10.65
CA LYS A 35 18.44 7.38 -10.48
C LYS A 35 18.64 8.39 -9.35
N GLU A 36 17.74 9.35 -9.19
CA GLU A 36 17.77 10.31 -8.06
C GLU A 36 17.44 9.63 -6.73
N SER A 37 16.49 8.69 -6.73
CA SER A 37 16.23 7.79 -5.60
C SER A 37 17.48 6.95 -5.26
N SER A 38 18.15 6.36 -6.25
CA SER A 38 19.35 5.54 -6.00
C SER A 38 20.54 6.37 -5.50
N LEU A 39 20.69 7.62 -5.93
CA LEU A 39 21.73 8.53 -5.45
C LEU A 39 21.45 9.06 -4.03
N LYS A 40 20.18 9.28 -3.65
CA LYS A 40 19.82 9.60 -2.25
C LYS A 40 20.00 8.41 -1.30
N ASN A 41 19.89 7.19 -1.80
CA ASN A 41 20.13 5.96 -1.04
C ASN A 41 21.62 5.61 -0.84
N GLN A 42 22.55 6.40 -1.40
CA GLN A 42 23.97 6.07 -1.41
C GLN A 42 24.72 6.33 -0.09
N PHE A 43 24.04 6.93 0.91
CA PHE A 43 24.61 7.21 2.23
C PHE A 43 23.73 6.67 3.37
N LYS A 44 23.00 5.58 3.16
CA LYS A 44 22.25 4.96 4.25
C LYS A 44 23.17 4.03 5.05
N THR A 45 23.30 4.30 6.34
CA THR A 45 23.91 3.37 7.30
C THR A 45 22.82 2.47 7.87
N THR A 46 23.15 1.18 7.99
CA THR A 46 22.28 0.21 8.66
C THR A 46 22.93 -0.18 9.97
N GLU A 47 22.24 0.07 11.07
CA GLU A 47 22.69 -0.28 12.41
C GLU A 47 21.77 -1.33 13.01
N ASN A 48 22.37 -2.32 13.68
CA ASN A 48 21.64 -3.33 14.42
C ASN A 48 21.65 -2.96 15.90
N ILE A 49 20.48 -2.63 16.45
CA ILE A 49 20.30 -2.31 17.87
C ILE A 49 19.51 -3.46 18.51
N GLY A 50 20.22 -4.46 19.04
CA GLY A 50 19.59 -5.68 19.56
C GLY A 50 18.91 -6.48 18.45
N ARG A 51 17.57 -6.64 18.52
CA ARG A 51 16.74 -7.32 17.50
C ARG A 51 16.23 -6.37 16.39
N MET A 52 16.67 -5.11 16.40
CA MET A 52 16.15 -4.05 15.54
C MET A 52 17.14 -3.71 14.44
N ILE A 53 16.60 -3.41 13.26
CA ILE A 53 17.33 -2.87 12.11
C ILE A 53 16.93 -1.40 11.96
N VAL A 54 17.90 -0.50 12.08
CA VAL A 54 17.74 0.93 11.85
C VAL A 54 18.44 1.29 10.54
N THR A 55 17.73 1.89 9.61
CA THR A 55 18.31 2.46 8.38
C THR A 55 18.23 3.97 8.48
N ALA A 56 19.38 4.63 8.49
CA ALA A 56 19.52 6.07 8.70
C ALA A 56 20.45 6.70 7.66
N LYS A 57 20.38 8.01 7.42
CA LYS A 57 21.32 8.73 6.53
C LYS A 57 22.69 8.95 7.17
N THR A 58 22.76 9.00 8.49
CA THR A 58 24.00 9.19 9.25
C THR A 58 23.87 8.50 10.61
N ASN A 59 25.02 8.22 11.25
CA ASN A 59 25.06 7.60 12.57
C ASN A 59 24.57 8.52 13.72
N ASP A 60 24.39 9.82 13.45
CA ASP A 60 23.81 10.78 14.38
C ASP A 60 22.33 11.08 14.06
N SER A 61 21.70 10.29 13.18
CA SER A 61 20.30 10.50 12.80
C SER A 61 19.38 10.36 14.00
N ARG A 62 18.34 11.21 14.05
CA ARG A 62 17.25 11.12 15.03
C ARG A 62 16.64 9.72 15.08
N ASN A 63 16.68 8.97 13.97
CA ASN A 63 16.14 7.61 13.91
C ASN A 63 16.95 6.60 14.72
N ILE A 64 18.25 6.81 14.91
CA ILE A 64 19.07 5.97 15.80
C ILE A 64 18.64 6.19 17.25
N GLN A 65 18.49 7.45 17.67
CA GLN A 65 17.98 7.79 19.00
C GLN A 65 16.57 7.24 19.26
N VAL A 66 15.68 7.33 18.25
CA VAL A 66 14.34 6.73 18.34
C VAL A 66 14.43 5.19 18.42
N GLY A 67 15.34 4.57 17.66
CA GLY A 67 15.59 3.14 17.71
C GLY A 67 16.06 2.67 19.09
N GLU A 68 16.96 3.41 19.73
CA GLU A 68 17.39 3.13 21.12
C GLU A 68 16.23 3.21 22.11
N ILE A 69 15.38 4.25 22.01
CA ILE A 69 14.18 4.39 22.85
C ILE A 69 13.23 3.20 22.67
N ILE A 70 12.98 2.79 21.42
CA ILE A 70 12.13 1.64 21.12
C ILE A 70 12.74 0.36 21.69
N ASN A 71 14.05 0.16 21.55
CA ASN A 71 14.74 -1.02 22.07
C ASN A 71 14.63 -1.09 23.60
N GLU A 72 14.90 0.01 24.31
CA GLU A 72 14.75 0.07 25.77
C GLU A 72 13.31 -0.13 26.24
N TYR A 73 12.34 0.38 25.49
CA TYR A 73 10.93 0.13 25.78
C TYR A 73 10.54 -1.33 25.56
N SER A 74 11.00 -1.95 24.47
CA SER A 74 10.70 -3.34 24.11
C SER A 74 11.12 -4.34 25.20
N LYS A 75 12.21 -4.06 25.92
CA LYS A 75 12.70 -4.89 27.04
C LYS A 75 11.75 -4.93 28.24
N LYS A 76 10.80 -4.00 28.33
CA LYS A 76 9.86 -3.86 29.45
C LYS A 76 8.50 -4.49 29.16
N ILE A 77 8.25 -4.93 27.93
CA ILE A 77 6.99 -5.57 27.54
C ILE A 77 7.07 -7.06 27.87
N ASP A 78 6.10 -7.53 28.64
CA ASP A 78 5.83 -8.96 28.81
C ASP A 78 4.95 -9.42 27.64
N GLY A 79 5.60 -9.87 26.56
CA GLY A 79 4.94 -10.31 25.35
C GLY A 79 5.71 -9.98 24.07
N ASP A 80 5.04 -10.17 22.95
CA ASP A 80 5.61 -9.95 21.62
C ASP A 80 5.35 -8.53 21.12
N LEU A 81 6.41 -7.85 20.67
CA LEU A 81 6.34 -6.49 20.12
C LEU A 81 7.08 -6.43 18.79
N SER A 82 6.36 -6.06 17.73
CA SER A 82 6.94 -5.72 16.44
C SER A 82 6.61 -4.29 16.06
N ILE A 83 7.58 -3.59 15.47
CA ILE A 83 7.43 -2.19 15.07
C ILE A 83 8.00 -2.04 13.66
N TYR A 84 7.27 -1.32 12.81
CA TYR A 84 7.77 -0.76 11.58
C TYR A 84 7.53 0.75 11.59
N TYR A 85 8.59 1.52 11.44
CA TYR A 85 8.55 2.96 11.30
C TYR A 85 9.30 3.34 10.02
N LYS A 86 8.76 4.31 9.29
CA LYS A 86 9.35 4.86 8.07
C LYS A 86 9.15 6.37 8.05
N ASP A 87 10.23 7.10 7.81
CA ASP A 87 10.16 8.51 7.45
C ASP A 87 9.86 8.61 5.94
N LEU A 88 8.68 9.12 5.59
CA LEU A 88 8.24 9.20 4.19
C LEU A 88 9.01 10.25 3.36
N THR A 89 9.73 11.17 4.02
CA THR A 89 10.55 12.20 3.36
C THR A 89 11.96 11.70 3.07
N THR A 90 12.53 10.92 4.00
CA THR A 90 13.92 10.48 3.92
C THR A 90 14.08 9.01 3.54
N ASP A 91 13.00 8.24 3.59
CA ASP A 91 12.98 6.79 3.39
C ASP A 91 13.86 6.05 4.42
N GLU A 92 14.17 6.69 5.54
CA GLU A 92 14.81 6.06 6.71
C GLU A 92 13.78 5.22 7.46
N SER A 93 14.21 4.15 8.12
CA SER A 93 13.29 3.20 8.75
C SER A 93 13.83 2.61 10.04
N ILE A 94 12.92 2.18 10.91
CA ILE A 94 13.22 1.41 12.11
C ILE A 94 12.32 0.17 12.09
N ILE A 95 12.94 -1.01 12.16
CA ILE A 95 12.23 -2.28 12.05
C ILE A 95 12.62 -3.15 13.25
N LEU A 96 11.65 -3.50 14.08
CA LEU A 96 11.76 -4.49 15.16
C LEU A 96 10.86 -5.67 14.83
N GLU A 97 11.44 -6.86 14.70
CA GLU A 97 10.71 -8.12 14.41
C GLU A 97 9.72 -8.04 13.23
N GLY A 98 10.07 -7.26 12.20
CA GLY A 98 9.10 -6.81 11.18
C GLY A 98 8.35 -7.92 10.43
N ASP A 99 8.93 -9.10 10.28
CA ASP A 99 8.34 -10.24 9.56
C ASP A 99 7.44 -11.13 10.45
N LYS A 100 7.40 -10.89 11.76
CA LYS A 100 6.55 -11.65 12.69
C LYS A 100 5.07 -11.39 12.39
N LYS A 101 4.29 -12.46 12.34
CA LYS A 101 2.86 -12.41 12.04
C LYS A 101 2.02 -12.25 13.30
N TYR A 102 0.94 -11.49 13.17
CA TYR A 102 -0.04 -11.22 14.20
C TYR A 102 -1.45 -11.29 13.62
N TYR A 103 -2.42 -11.66 14.46
CA TYR A 103 -3.84 -11.47 14.19
C TYR A 103 -4.11 -9.97 13.92
N MET A 104 -4.69 -9.67 12.75
CA MET A 104 -4.93 -8.31 12.28
C MET A 104 -5.99 -7.57 13.10
N ALA A 105 -6.87 -8.28 13.81
CA ALA A 105 -8.06 -7.71 14.42
C ALA A 105 -8.80 -6.84 13.39
N SER A 106 -9.07 -5.57 13.66
CA SER A 106 -9.78 -4.69 12.71
C SER A 106 -8.92 -4.11 11.59
N LEU A 107 -7.61 -4.40 11.53
CA LEU A 107 -6.71 -3.86 10.51
C LEU A 107 -7.08 -4.31 9.08
N TYR A 108 -7.70 -5.48 8.93
CA TYR A 108 -8.18 -5.97 7.62
C TYR A 108 -9.14 -4.98 6.93
N LYS A 109 -9.86 -4.16 7.70
CA LYS A 109 -10.81 -3.18 7.19
C LYS A 109 -10.17 -2.17 6.26
N ILE A 110 -8.89 -1.83 6.47
CA ILE A 110 -8.14 -0.97 5.55
C ILE A 110 -8.01 -1.64 4.18
N ILE A 111 -7.63 -2.93 4.15
CA ILE A 111 -7.47 -3.69 2.91
C ILE A 111 -8.82 -3.88 2.21
N LEU A 112 -9.89 -4.17 2.96
CA LEU A 112 -11.25 -4.23 2.44
C LEU A 112 -11.68 -2.90 1.80
N THR A 113 -11.48 -1.78 2.48
CA THR A 113 -11.82 -0.45 1.93
C THR A 113 -11.01 -0.14 0.68
N LEU A 114 -9.71 -0.45 0.65
CA LEU A 114 -8.87 -0.28 -0.55
C LEU A 114 -9.37 -1.11 -1.72
N PHE A 115 -9.81 -2.35 -1.49
CA PHE A 115 -10.42 -3.19 -2.52
C PHE A 115 -11.69 -2.56 -3.09
N LEU A 116 -12.60 -2.10 -2.23
CA LEU A 116 -13.87 -1.51 -2.68
C LEU A 116 -13.64 -0.20 -3.45
N LEU A 117 -12.68 0.62 -3.02
CA LEU A 117 -12.29 1.82 -3.75
C LEU A 117 -11.66 1.50 -5.12
N ASP A 118 -10.89 0.42 -5.22
CA ASP A 118 -10.35 -0.08 -6.48
C ASP A 118 -11.46 -0.55 -7.44
N GLU A 119 -12.50 -1.22 -6.92
CA GLU A 119 -13.66 -1.61 -7.72
C GLU A 119 -14.51 -0.40 -8.17
N VAL A 120 -14.58 0.66 -7.35
CA VAL A 120 -15.17 1.95 -7.77
C VAL A 120 -14.34 2.60 -8.87
N GLU A 121 -13.00 2.64 -8.73
CA GLU A 121 -12.10 3.22 -9.73
C GLU A 121 -12.19 2.50 -11.08
N LYS A 122 -12.34 1.17 -11.07
CA LYS A 122 -12.58 0.36 -12.28
C LYS A 122 -13.97 0.53 -12.87
N GLY A 123 -14.90 1.15 -12.14
CA GLY A 123 -16.30 1.32 -12.55
C GLY A 123 -17.16 0.06 -12.40
N ASN A 124 -16.71 -0.93 -11.62
CA ASN A 124 -17.47 -2.15 -11.36
C ASN A 124 -18.61 -1.90 -10.37
N ILE A 125 -18.42 -0.94 -9.46
CA ILE A 125 -19.40 -0.51 -8.46
C ILE A 125 -19.37 1.02 -8.32
N THR A 126 -20.36 1.59 -7.61
CA THR A 126 -20.42 3.03 -7.36
C THR A 126 -20.52 3.31 -5.87
N LEU A 127 -20.08 4.50 -5.44
CA LEU A 127 -20.22 4.94 -4.04
C LEU A 127 -21.68 5.07 -3.58
N ASP A 128 -22.61 5.22 -4.53
CA ASP A 128 -24.05 5.26 -4.29
C ASP A 128 -24.70 3.87 -4.19
N ALA A 129 -23.96 2.79 -4.44
CA ALA A 129 -24.48 1.42 -4.32
C ALA A 129 -24.95 1.15 -2.88
N GLN A 130 -26.00 0.36 -2.72
CA GLN A 130 -26.47 -0.09 -1.41
C GLN A 130 -25.55 -1.18 -0.86
N VAL A 131 -25.41 -1.23 0.46
CA VAL A 131 -24.61 -2.27 1.14
C VAL A 131 -25.52 -3.39 1.64
N GLY A 132 -25.38 -4.60 1.06
CA GLY A 132 -26.23 -5.73 1.37
C GLY A 132 -27.72 -5.39 1.26
N THR A 133 -28.48 -5.63 2.34
CA THR A 133 -29.91 -5.27 2.45
C THR A 133 -30.15 -3.95 3.19
N SER A 134 -29.11 -3.20 3.53
CA SER A 134 -29.21 -1.92 4.23
C SER A 134 -29.70 -0.81 3.30
N SER A 135 -30.28 0.24 3.88
CA SER A 135 -30.54 1.50 3.16
C SER A 135 -29.29 2.38 3.04
N ALA A 136 -28.19 2.01 3.71
CA ALA A 136 -26.93 2.72 3.66
C ALA A 136 -26.26 2.60 2.29
N LYS A 137 -25.68 3.71 1.83
CA LYS A 137 -24.81 3.76 0.66
C LYS A 137 -23.40 3.28 0.99
N LEU A 138 -22.68 2.77 -0.01
CA LEU A 138 -21.30 2.33 0.11
C LEU A 138 -20.40 3.44 0.67
N GLU A 139 -20.55 4.68 0.21
CA GLU A 139 -19.80 5.83 0.73
C GLU A 139 -19.88 5.95 2.25
N PHE A 140 -21.09 5.90 2.79
CA PHE A 140 -21.34 6.00 4.22
C PHE A 140 -20.78 4.78 4.97
N ALA A 141 -20.95 3.58 4.41
CA ALA A 141 -20.41 2.36 5.01
C ALA A 141 -18.88 2.39 5.07
N LEU A 142 -18.20 2.81 4.00
CA LEU A 142 -16.73 2.94 3.97
C LEU A 142 -16.24 3.96 5.00
N GLU A 143 -16.92 5.09 5.16
CA GLU A 143 -16.62 6.07 6.20
C GLU A 143 -16.71 5.44 7.60
N LYS A 144 -17.79 4.72 7.90
CA LYS A 144 -18.00 4.06 9.20
C LYS A 144 -17.03 2.92 9.47
N ILE A 145 -16.65 2.16 8.45
CA ILE A 145 -15.66 1.09 8.54
C ILE A 145 -14.31 1.66 9.01
N ILE A 146 -13.90 2.83 8.52
CA ILE A 146 -12.61 3.43 8.89
C ILE A 146 -12.70 4.27 10.16
N THR A 147 -13.73 5.10 10.32
CA THR A 147 -13.83 6.06 11.43
C THR A 147 -14.30 5.43 12.74
N GLU A 148 -15.14 4.40 12.66
CA GLU A 148 -15.75 3.74 13.82
C GLU A 148 -15.38 2.26 13.92
N SER A 149 -14.56 1.76 12.99
CA SER A 149 -14.24 0.33 12.92
C SER A 149 -15.50 -0.55 12.85
N ASN A 150 -16.55 -0.06 12.17
CA ASN A 150 -17.86 -0.71 12.14
C ASN A 150 -17.76 -2.14 11.56
N ASN A 151 -18.01 -3.15 12.41
CA ASN A 151 -17.89 -4.55 12.03
C ASN A 151 -19.01 -5.01 11.09
N GLU A 152 -20.24 -4.55 11.31
CA GLU A 152 -21.40 -4.98 10.53
C GLU A 152 -21.24 -4.67 9.04
N TYR A 153 -20.88 -3.42 8.70
CA TYR A 153 -20.62 -3.06 7.31
C TYR A 153 -19.40 -3.78 6.73
N ALA A 154 -18.34 -3.94 7.52
CA ALA A 154 -17.14 -4.62 7.05
C ALA A 154 -17.38 -6.10 6.75
N GLU A 155 -18.13 -6.81 7.61
CA GLU A 155 -18.47 -8.21 7.43
C GLU A 155 -19.43 -8.41 6.26
N ILE A 156 -20.50 -7.61 6.16
CA ILE A 156 -21.44 -7.67 5.03
C ILE A 156 -20.70 -7.53 3.70
N LEU A 157 -19.83 -6.53 3.57
CA LEU A 157 -19.08 -6.29 2.33
C LEU A 157 -18.01 -7.37 2.09
N ALA A 158 -17.33 -7.86 3.13
CA ALA A 158 -16.34 -8.92 2.97
C ALA A 158 -16.99 -10.26 2.55
N ASP A 159 -18.20 -10.54 3.04
CA ASP A 159 -18.98 -11.71 2.63
C ASP A 159 -19.54 -11.55 1.22
N GLU A 160 -20.07 -10.38 0.88
CA GLU A 160 -20.66 -10.07 -0.44
C GLU A 160 -19.62 -10.21 -1.57
N TYR A 161 -18.42 -9.65 -1.37
CA TYR A 161 -17.35 -9.70 -2.37
C TYR A 161 -16.42 -10.91 -2.21
N GLY A 162 -16.59 -11.65 -1.11
CA GLY A 162 -15.85 -12.88 -0.80
C GLY A 162 -14.42 -12.63 -0.31
N TRP A 163 -14.17 -12.96 0.96
CA TRP A 163 -12.86 -12.86 1.63
C TRP A 163 -11.67 -13.32 0.79
N LYS A 164 -11.77 -14.48 0.13
CA LYS A 164 -10.67 -15.04 -0.68
C LYS A 164 -10.47 -14.33 -2.02
N ALA A 165 -11.51 -13.73 -2.58
CA ALA A 165 -11.38 -12.91 -3.78
C ALA A 165 -10.68 -11.59 -3.44
N ILE A 166 -11.08 -10.95 -2.34
CA ILE A 166 -10.45 -9.73 -1.83
C ILE A 166 -8.97 -9.99 -1.51
N GLU A 167 -8.67 -11.07 -0.76
CA GLU A 167 -7.29 -11.44 -0.41
C GLU A 167 -6.41 -11.59 -1.66
N ARG A 168 -6.90 -12.33 -2.67
CA ARG A 168 -6.15 -12.55 -3.91
C ARG A 168 -5.91 -11.25 -4.67
N ALA A 169 -6.97 -10.46 -4.89
CA ALA A 169 -6.89 -9.21 -5.65
C ALA A 169 -5.93 -8.22 -4.98
N MET A 170 -6.02 -8.08 -3.65
CA MET A 170 -5.21 -7.10 -2.93
C MET A 170 -3.78 -7.56 -2.69
N LYS A 171 -3.50 -8.86 -2.57
CA LYS A 171 -2.12 -9.37 -2.58
C LYS A 171 -1.40 -9.00 -3.88
N GLU A 172 -2.05 -9.24 -5.02
CA GLU A 172 -1.50 -8.93 -6.33
C GLU A 172 -1.29 -7.42 -6.50
N LYS A 173 -2.30 -6.61 -6.14
CA LYS A 173 -2.24 -5.16 -6.32
C LYS A 173 -1.25 -4.47 -5.38
N LEU A 174 -1.22 -4.88 -4.10
CA LEU A 174 -0.40 -4.22 -3.08
C LEU A 174 1.02 -4.81 -3.00
N GLY A 175 1.25 -6.02 -3.50
CA GLY A 175 2.55 -6.69 -3.41
C GLY A 175 2.96 -7.05 -1.97
N ILE A 176 1.99 -7.25 -1.08
CA ILE A 176 2.21 -7.58 0.34
C ILE A 176 1.53 -8.89 0.72
N GLU A 177 2.06 -9.56 1.74
CA GLU A 177 1.49 -10.80 2.26
C GLU A 177 0.54 -10.55 3.45
N PHE A 178 -0.65 -11.15 3.42
CA PHE A 178 -1.61 -11.19 4.52
C PHE A 178 -2.55 -12.39 4.34
N SER A 179 -3.40 -12.69 5.31
CA SER A 179 -4.40 -13.76 5.20
C SER A 179 -5.73 -13.28 5.73
N PHE A 180 -6.82 -13.55 5.01
CA PHE A 180 -8.20 -13.46 5.54
C PHE A 180 -8.77 -14.84 5.87
N GLY A 181 -7.89 -15.83 6.09
CA GLY A 181 -8.28 -17.14 6.63
C GLY A 181 -8.63 -17.07 8.13
N GLU A 182 -8.67 -18.24 8.78
CA GLU A 182 -9.05 -18.38 10.19
C GLU A 182 -8.27 -17.46 11.13
N ASP A 183 -6.98 -17.25 10.84
CA ASP A 183 -6.08 -16.50 11.72
C ASP A 183 -5.96 -15.00 11.38
N LEU A 184 -6.65 -14.51 10.33
CA LEU A 184 -6.56 -13.12 9.85
C LEU A 184 -5.17 -12.45 10.02
N GLU A 185 -4.10 -13.03 9.47
CA GLU A 185 -2.74 -12.61 9.85
C GLU A 185 -2.04 -11.64 8.91
N THR A 186 -1.22 -10.75 9.46
CA THR A 186 -0.23 -9.96 8.71
C THR A 186 1.00 -9.65 9.56
N SER A 187 2.01 -9.02 8.97
CA SER A 187 3.20 -8.51 9.67
C SER A 187 3.27 -6.99 9.61
N VAL A 188 3.93 -6.35 10.58
CA VAL A 188 4.09 -4.89 10.58
C VAL A 188 4.90 -4.40 9.38
N LYS A 189 5.82 -5.23 8.86
CA LYS A 189 6.59 -4.91 7.66
C LYS A 189 5.71 -4.91 6.42
N ASN A 190 4.83 -5.90 6.25
CA ASN A 190 3.91 -5.95 5.10
C ASN A 190 3.01 -4.71 5.04
N ILE A 191 2.46 -4.28 6.19
CA ILE A 191 1.65 -3.06 6.25
C ILE A 191 2.52 -1.82 6.06
N GLY A 192 3.68 -1.78 6.69
CA GLY A 192 4.62 -0.67 6.61
C GLY A 192 5.15 -0.37 5.21
N THR A 193 5.28 -1.39 4.35
CA THR A 193 5.74 -1.25 2.97
C THR A 193 4.69 -0.69 2.00
N LEU A 194 3.44 -0.50 2.46
CA LEU A 194 2.40 0.18 1.66
C LEU A 194 2.70 1.68 1.48
N PHE A 195 3.59 2.24 2.29
CA PHE A 195 4.00 3.65 2.30
C PHE A 195 5.51 3.75 2.07
#